data_AF-A0A6L3F0H4-F1
#
_entry.id   AF-A0A6L3F0H4-F1
#
_cell.length_a   1.000
_cell.length_b   1.000
_cell.length_c   1.000
_cell.angle_alpha   90.00
_cell.angle_beta   90.00
_cell.angle_gamma   90.00
#
_symmetry.space_group_name_H-M   'P 1'
#
loop_
_entity.id
_entity.type
_entity.pdbx_description
1 polymer ?
#
loop_
_entity_poly.entity_id
_entity_poly.type
_entity_poly.pdbx_seq_one_letter_code
_entity_poly.pdbx_strand_id
1 'polypeptide(L)'
;MDFSDFPVLFILGFGGAAALELLKLYDYRGKLTKKKYNKLMKSFSFWVVVLGMLVASGFIAWAFHAGSQDLRIWNVVMTGMAARSIVREAVSAQVVNASTKLGDQDSITAKDIFA
;
A
#
# COMPACT_ATOMS: atom_id res chain seq x y z
N MET A 1 10.11 23.00 -11.46
CA MET A 1 9.12 21.93 -11.29
C MET A 1 7.79 22.47 -11.76
N ASP A 2 7.24 21.90 -12.82
CA ASP A 2 5.91 22.27 -13.28
C ASP A 2 4.90 21.52 -12.40
N PHE A 3 4.11 22.25 -11.61
CA PHE A 3 3.13 21.66 -10.69
C PHE A 3 1.82 21.29 -11.40
N SER A 4 1.69 21.66 -12.68
CA SER A 4 0.53 21.37 -13.52
C SER A 4 0.32 19.86 -13.74
N ASP A 5 1.39 19.07 -13.81
CA ASP A 5 1.35 17.61 -13.99
C ASP A 5 1.14 16.83 -12.68
N PHE A 6 1.19 17.51 -11.53
CA PHE A 6 1.01 16.90 -10.21
C PHE A 6 -0.23 16.01 -10.09
N PRO A 7 -1.45 16.51 -10.37
CA PRO A 7 -2.65 15.69 -10.20
C PRO A 7 -2.64 14.45 -11.11
N VAL A 8 -2.16 14.57 -12.35
CA VAL A 8 -2.14 13.46 -13.32
C VAL A 8 -1.16 12.37 -12.86
N LEU A 9 0.07 12.76 -12.54
CA LEU A 9 1.11 11.84 -12.08
C LEU A 9 0.76 11.18 -10.74
N PHE A 10 0.19 11.96 -9.83
CA PHE A 10 -0.27 11.47 -8.54
C PHE A 10 -1.38 10.42 -8.71
N ILE A 11 -2.40 10.70 -9.53
CA ILE A 11 -3.51 9.76 -9.77
C ILE A 11 -3.02 8.49 -10.47
N LEU A 12 -2.09 8.60 -11.42
CA LEU A 12 -1.52 7.43 -12.10
C LEU A 12 -0.72 6.54 -11.15
N GLY A 13 0.14 7.14 -10.31
CA GLY A 13 0.90 6.42 -9.29
C GLY A 13 0.00 5.81 -8.22
N PHE A 14 -0.99 6.58 -7.74
CA PHE A 14 -2.02 6.12 -6.80
C PHE A 14 -2.83 4.97 -7.39
N GLY A 15 -3.23 5.07 -8.66
CA GLY A 15 -4.01 4.06 -9.36
C GLY A 15 -3.25 2.73 -9.52
N GLY A 16 -1.97 2.79 -9.89
CA GLY A 16 -1.11 1.60 -9.94
C GLY A 16 -0.94 0.93 -8.57
N ALA A 17 -0.71 1.74 -7.53
CA ALA A 17 -0.64 1.26 -6.15
C ALA A 17 -1.97 0.66 -5.67
N ALA A 18 -3.10 1.28 -6.01
CA ALA A 18 -4.45 0.86 -5.62
C ALA A 18 -4.85 -0.45 -6.31
N ALA A 19 -4.50 -0.64 -7.58
CA ALA A 19 -4.75 -1.87 -8.32
C ALA A 19 -4.07 -3.08 -7.65
N LEU A 20 -2.81 -2.94 -7.23
CA LEU A 20 -2.13 -3.98 -6.45
C LEU A 20 -2.76 -4.19 -5.07
N GLU A 21 -3.44 -3.19 -4.49
CA GLU A 21 -4.00 -3.30 -3.13
C GLU A 21 -5.30 -4.06 -3.22
N LEU A 22 -6.12 -3.74 -4.22
CA LEU A 22 -7.28 -4.53 -4.60
C LEU A 22 -6.92 -5.99 -4.89
N LEU A 23 -5.87 -6.24 -5.68
CA LEU A 23 -5.46 -7.60 -6.01
C LEU A 23 -5.05 -8.38 -4.75
N LYS A 24 -4.37 -7.73 -3.82
CA LYS A 24 -3.98 -8.39 -2.57
C LYS A 24 -5.13 -8.55 -1.58
N LEU A 25 -6.06 -7.60 -1.56
CA LEU A 25 -7.31 -7.69 -0.83
C LEU A 25 -8.15 -8.88 -1.33
N TYR A 26 -8.10 -9.15 -2.64
CA TYR A 26 -8.72 -10.33 -3.24
C TYR A 26 -8.00 -11.62 -2.80
N ASP A 27 -6.67 -11.65 -2.78
CA ASP A 27 -5.89 -12.81 -2.29
C ASP A 27 -6.19 -13.12 -0.81
N TYR A 28 -6.35 -12.09 0.02
CA TYR A 28 -6.77 -12.25 1.42
C TYR A 28 -8.14 -12.90 1.57
N ARG A 29 -9.05 -12.69 0.62
CA ARG A 29 -10.37 -13.33 0.63
C ARG A 29 -10.26 -14.85 0.44
N GLY A 30 -9.23 -15.32 -0.29
CA GLY A 30 -8.95 -16.74 -0.50
C GLY A 30 -8.17 -17.39 0.64
N LYS A 31 -7.28 -16.64 1.30
CA LYS A 31 -6.36 -17.17 2.32
C LYS A 31 -6.84 -17.02 3.78
N LEU A 32 -7.64 -16.00 4.10
CA LEU A 32 -8.10 -15.75 5.47
C LEU A 32 -9.47 -16.37 5.74
N THR A 33 -9.62 -17.01 6.90
CA THR A 33 -10.94 -17.44 7.42
C THR A 33 -11.89 -16.24 7.48
N LYS A 34 -13.18 -16.43 7.13
CA LYS A 34 -14.20 -15.35 7.11
C LYS A 34 -14.18 -14.44 8.35
N LYS A 35 -13.93 -15.00 9.54
CA LYS A 35 -13.84 -14.26 10.81
C LYS A 35 -12.63 -13.32 10.86
N LYS A 36 -11.47 -13.74 10.33
CA LYS A 36 -10.25 -12.93 10.26
C LYS A 36 -10.34 -11.83 9.20
N TYR A 37 -10.86 -12.17 8.02
CA TYR A 37 -11.10 -11.21 6.94
C TYR A 37 -12.05 -10.08 7.37
N ASN A 38 -13.14 -10.40 8.06
CA ASN A 38 -14.10 -9.40 8.52
C ASN A 38 -13.52 -8.49 9.63
N LYS A 39 -12.64 -9.04 10.49
CA LYS A 39 -11.93 -8.25 11.51
C LYS A 39 -10.88 -7.33 10.89
N LEU A 40 -10.20 -7.77 9.82
CA LEU A 40 -9.27 -6.95 9.04
C LEU A 40 -10.00 -5.79 8.33
N MET A 41 -11.11 -6.11 7.64
CA MET A 41 -11.93 -5.14 6.91
C MET A 41 -12.52 -4.06 7.80
N LYS A 42 -12.84 -4.39 9.05
CA LYS A 42 -13.33 -3.44 10.07
C LYS A 42 -12.22 -2.68 10.79
N SER A 43 -10.96 -3.04 10.61
CA SER A 43 -9.85 -2.40 11.32
C SER A 43 -9.55 -1.03 10.71
N PHE A 44 -9.88 0.04 11.43
CA PHE A 44 -9.59 1.41 11.01
C PHE A 44 -8.09 1.63 10.77
N SER A 45 -7.23 1.09 11.65
CA SER A 45 -5.77 1.19 11.51
C SER A 45 -5.26 0.55 10.21
N PHE A 46 -5.87 -0.55 9.75
CA PHE A 46 -5.51 -1.16 8.48
C PHE A 46 -5.79 -0.21 7.31
N TRP A 47 -6.97 0.42 7.29
CA TRP A 47 -7.33 1.38 6.25
C TRP A 47 -6.49 2.65 6.28
N VAL A 48 -6.13 3.16 7.47
CA VAL A 48 -5.22 4.32 7.59
C VAL A 48 -3.85 4.01 7.00
N VAL A 49 -3.30 2.84 7.31
CA VAL A 49 -2.02 2.39 6.76
C VAL A 49 -2.12 2.24 5.24
N VAL A 50 -3.16 1.57 4.73
CA VAL A 50 -3.39 1.41 3.29
C VAL A 50 -3.49 2.77 2.59
N LEU A 51 -4.30 3.68 3.12
CA LEU A 51 -4.47 5.02 2.55
C LEU A 51 -3.13 5.78 2.54
N GLY A 52 -2.36 5.70 3.63
CA GLY A 52 -1.02 6.27 3.71
C GLY A 52 -0.07 5.70 2.67
N MET A 53 -0.09 4.38 2.43
CA MET A 53 0.72 3.75 1.38
C MET A 53 0.35 4.24 -0.01
N LEU A 54 -0.95 4.35 -0.31
CA LEU A 54 -1.42 4.78 -1.63
C LEU A 54 -1.06 6.23 -1.90
N VAL A 55 -1.25 7.11 -0.90
CA VAL A 55 -0.87 8.53 -1.00
C VAL A 55 0.64 8.68 -1.15
N ALA A 56 1.44 7.96 -0.35
CA ALA A 56 2.89 7.95 -0.48
C ALA A 56 3.34 7.47 -1.86
N SER A 57 2.70 6.44 -2.41
CA SER A 57 3.03 5.90 -3.73
C SER A 57 2.70 6.88 -4.87
N GLY A 58 1.56 7.56 -4.79
CA GLY A 58 1.21 8.63 -5.73
C GLY A 58 2.18 9.81 -5.66
N PHE A 59 2.58 10.20 -4.45
CA PHE A 59 3.57 11.26 -4.25
C PHE A 59 4.96 10.88 -4.79
N ILE A 60 5.42 9.65 -4.54
CA ILE A 60 6.69 9.14 -5.07
C ILE A 60 6.67 9.10 -6.60
N ALA A 61 5.56 8.65 -7.20
CA ALA A 61 5.43 8.61 -8.66
C ALA A 61 5.47 10.01 -9.28
N TRP A 62 4.83 11.00 -8.66
CA TRP A 62 4.99 12.40 -9.05
C TRP A 62 6.45 12.87 -8.88
N ALA A 63 7.05 12.68 -7.72
CA ALA A 63 8.40 13.14 -7.42
C ALA A 63 9.45 12.58 -8.39
N PHE A 64 9.28 11.34 -8.85
CA PHE A 64 10.17 10.70 -9.82
C PHE A 64 10.02 11.18 -11.26
N HIS A 65 8.82 11.65 -11.64
CA HIS A 65 8.51 12.05 -13.02
C HIS A 65 8.32 13.55 -13.21
N ALA A 66 8.38 14.33 -12.13
CA ALA A 66 8.28 15.79 -12.17
C ALA A 66 9.46 16.40 -12.93
N GLY A 67 9.20 16.82 -14.18
CA GLY A 67 10.20 17.45 -15.07
C GLY A 67 10.84 16.51 -16.09
N SER A 68 10.37 15.25 -16.17
CA SER A 68 10.81 14.31 -17.22
C SER A 68 10.10 14.62 -18.54
N GLN A 69 10.84 14.71 -19.64
CA GLN A 69 10.27 14.91 -20.98
C GLN A 69 9.71 13.62 -21.60
N ASP A 70 10.05 12.44 -21.06
CA ASP A 70 9.56 11.14 -21.52
C ASP A 70 8.48 10.58 -20.56
N LEU A 71 7.31 11.23 -20.59
CA LEU A 71 6.15 10.88 -19.77
C LEU A 71 5.36 9.71 -20.39
N ARG A 72 5.95 8.51 -20.36
CA ARG A 72 5.17 7.29 -20.61
C ARG A 72 4.30 6.98 -19.40
N ILE A 73 2.99 7.07 -19.57
CA ILE A 73 1.95 6.73 -18.57
C ILE A 73 2.26 5.39 -17.87
N TRP A 74 2.71 4.39 -18.63
CA TRP A 74 3.06 3.07 -18.11
C TRP A 74 4.21 3.09 -17.08
N ASN A 75 5.22 3.96 -17.28
CA ASN A 75 6.34 4.09 -16.35
C ASN A 75 5.88 4.67 -15.01
N VAL A 76 4.96 5.64 -15.04
CA VAL A 76 4.39 6.26 -13.83
C VAL A 76 3.60 5.23 -13.01
N VAL A 77 2.77 4.42 -13.70
CA VAL A 77 2.01 3.33 -13.07
C VAL A 77 2.93 2.28 -12.46
N MET A 78 3.95 1.83 -13.20
CA MET A 78 4.96 0.87 -12.70
C MET A 78 5.73 1.43 -11.49
N THR A 79 6.05 2.72 -11.50
CA THR A 79 6.71 3.40 -10.37
C THR A 79 5.80 3.40 -9.15
N GLY A 80 4.50 3.69 -9.30
CA GLY A 80 3.53 3.60 -8.21
C GLY A 80 3.37 2.18 -7.66
N MET A 81 3.39 1.16 -8.54
CA MET A 81 3.35 -0.25 -8.14
C MET A 81 4.59 -0.68 -7.34
N ALA A 82 5.78 -0.27 -7.79
CA ALA A 82 7.04 -0.54 -7.12
C ALA A 82 7.11 0.19 -5.77
N ALA A 83 6.77 1.48 -5.74
CA ALA A 83 6.73 2.30 -4.53
C ALA A 83 5.82 1.66 -3.47
N ARG A 84 4.63 1.21 -3.86
CA ARG A 84 3.73 0.50 -2.95
C ARG A 84 4.36 -0.76 -2.36
N SER A 85 5.11 -1.53 -3.15
CA SER A 85 5.75 -2.76 -2.65
C SER A 85 6.84 -2.43 -1.62
N ILE A 86 7.66 -1.42 -1.89
CA ILE A 86 8.71 -0.93 -0.99
C ILE A 86 8.11 -0.36 0.30
N VAL A 87 7.14 0.54 0.20
CA VAL A 87 6.48 1.16 1.36
C VAL A 87 5.81 0.08 2.21
N ARG A 88 5.19 -0.91 1.58
CA ARG A 88 4.59 -2.03 2.28
C ARG A 88 5.60 -2.87 3.04
N GLU A 89 6.74 -3.17 2.43
CA GLU A 89 7.81 -3.92 3.07
C GLU A 89 8.38 -3.13 4.26
N ALA A 90 8.61 -1.83 4.10
CA ALA A 90 9.03 -0.94 5.18
C ALA A 90 8.02 -0.91 6.34
N VAL A 91 6.72 -0.83 6.05
CA VAL A 91 5.68 -0.89 7.10
C VAL A 91 5.66 -2.26 7.76
N SER A 92 5.79 -3.35 7.01
CA SER A 92 5.83 -4.70 7.60
C SER A 92 7.06 -4.87 8.50
N ALA A 93 8.22 -4.33 8.12
CA ALA A 93 9.43 -4.34 8.94
C ALA A 93 9.26 -3.53 10.23
N GLN A 94 8.60 -2.36 10.17
CA GLN A 94 8.29 -1.58 11.37
C GLN A 94 7.29 -2.28 12.29
N VAL A 95 6.25 -2.91 11.72
CA VAL A 95 5.24 -3.64 12.49
C VAL A 95 5.80 -4.93 13.10
N VAL A 96 6.73 -5.61 12.43
CA VAL A 96 7.42 -6.80 12.95
C VAL A 96 8.44 -6.42 14.04
N ASN A 97 9.15 -5.29 13.89
CA ASN A 97 10.07 -4.78 14.91
C ASN A 97 9.35 -4.11 16.09
N ALA A 98 8.09 -3.72 15.93
CA ALA A 98 7.22 -3.37 17.05
C ALA A 98 6.85 -4.65 17.81
N SER A 99 7.80 -5.13 18.60
CA SER A 99 7.69 -6.29 19.49
C SER A 99 6.48 -6.13 20.41
N THR A 100 5.34 -6.61 19.92
CA THR A 100 4.09 -6.59 20.64
C THR A 100 4.12 -7.78 21.58
N LYS A 101 4.71 -7.58 22.78
CA LYS A 101 4.40 -8.43 23.94
C LYS A 101 2.94 -8.21 24.28
N LEU A 102 2.04 -8.99 23.71
CA LEU A 102 0.67 -9.10 24.18
C LEU A 102 0.52 -10.49 24.79
N GLY A 103 0.41 -10.48 26.12
CA GLY A 103 -0.07 -11.62 26.86
C GLY A 103 -1.45 -12.04 26.36
N ASP A 104 -1.59 -13.36 26.32
CA ASP A 104 -2.79 -14.16 26.47
C ASP A 104 -3.99 -13.92 25.52
N GLN A 105 -4.19 -14.96 24.70
CA GLN A 105 -5.43 -15.42 24.05
C GLN A 105 -6.05 -14.57 22.91
N ASP A 106 -6.01 -15.17 21.71
CA ASP A 106 -6.95 -14.95 20.60
C ASP A 106 -6.86 -13.65 19.76
N SER A 107 -5.65 -13.16 19.51
CA SER A 107 -5.42 -12.05 18.58
C SER A 107 -4.91 -12.52 17.20
N ILE A 108 -5.50 -11.97 16.14
CA ILE A 108 -5.07 -12.20 14.75
C ILE A 108 -3.72 -11.52 14.57
N THR A 109 -2.71 -12.31 14.30
CA THR A 109 -1.33 -11.86 14.13
C THR A 109 -1.15 -11.16 12.79
N ALA A 110 -0.48 -10.01 12.79
CA ALA A 110 -0.03 -9.33 11.54
C ALA A 110 0.81 -10.26 10.65
N LYS A 111 1.47 -11.26 11.25
CA LYS A 111 2.21 -12.33 10.55
C LYS A 111 1.32 -13.14 9.60
N ASP A 112 0.03 -13.35 9.90
CA ASP A 112 -0.90 -14.05 8.99
C ASP A 112 -1.33 -13.21 7.77
N ILE A 113 -1.07 -11.90 7.80
CA ILE A 113 -1.51 -10.95 6.77
C ILE A 113 -0.35 -10.63 5.80
N PHE A 114 0.90 -10.88 6.20
CA PHE A 114 2.10 -10.49 5.45
C PHE A 114 3.12 -11.61 5.20
N ALA A 115 2.88 -12.84 5.68
CA ALA A 115 3.66 -14.03 5.31
C ALA A 115 3.19 -14.68 4.01
#